data_AF-A0A6V7KYF7-F1
#
_entry.id   AF-A0A6V7KYF7-F1
#
_cell.length_a   1.000
_cell.length_b   1.000
_cell.length_c   1.000
_cell.angle_alpha   90.00
_cell.angle_beta   90.00
_cell.angle_gamma   90.00
#
_symmetry.space_group_name_H-M   'P 1'
#
loop_
_entity.id
_entity.type
_entity.pdbx_description
1 polymer ?
#
loop_
_entity_poly.entity_id
_entity_poly.type
_entity_poly.pdbx_seq_one_letter_code
_entity_poly.pdbx_strand_id
1 'polypeptide(L)' 'IVKSLLQTECKCHGVSGSCTVRTCWRTLPSFRQIGDALMKKYYRARPVIAITPPPPPTIQ' A
#
# COMPACT_ATOMS: atom_id res chain seq x y z
N ILE A 1 -0.81 2.29 3.89
CA ILE A 1 -1.09 1.21 2.92
C ILE A 1 0.20 0.50 2.55
N VAL A 2 1.14 1.15 1.88
CA VAL A 2 2.41 0.51 1.48
C VAL A 2 3.16 -0.08 2.69
N LYS A 3 3.42 0.71 3.74
CA LYS A 3 4.08 0.22 4.97
C LYS A 3 3.34 -0.92 5.67
N SER A 4 2.00 -0.90 5.66
CA SER A 4 1.17 -1.91 6.32
C SER A 4 1.09 -3.23 5.55
N LEU A 5 1.49 -3.24 4.28
CA LEU A 5 1.50 -4.44 3.44
C LEU A 5 2.85 -5.15 3.43
N LEU A 6 3.87 -4.65 4.14
CA LEU A 6 5.18 -5.29 4.24
C LEU A 6 5.06 -6.72 4.78
N GLN A 7 5.65 -7.68 4.07
CA GLN A 7 5.72 -9.08 4.46
C GLN A 7 7.14 -9.47 4.90
N THR A 8 7.24 -10.50 5.73
CA THR A 8 8.53 -11.07 6.13
C THR A 8 8.85 -12.22 5.19
N GLU A 9 9.92 -12.08 4.42
CA GLU A 9 10.49 -13.19 3.64
C GLU A 9 11.66 -13.78 4.41
N CYS A 10 11.82 -15.10 4.29
CA CYS A 10 12.91 -15.83 4.93
C CYS A 10 13.61 -16.73 3.92
N LYS A 11 14.94 -16.75 3.96
CA LYS A 11 15.76 -17.73 3.25
C LYS A 11 16.35 -18.73 4.24
N CYS A 12 16.13 -20.01 3.98
CA CYS A 12 16.68 -21.10 4.77
C CYS A 12 18.12 -21.41 4.37
N HIS A 13 18.94 -21.72 5.37
CA HIS A 13 20.33 -22.10 5.24
C HIS A 13 20.56 -23.30 6.16
N GLY A 14 20.72 -24.50 5.62
CA GLY A 14 20.95 -25.70 6.43
C GLY A 14 21.36 -26.89 5.57
N VAL A 15 21.96 -27.89 6.21
CA VAL A 15 22.41 -29.12 5.54
C VAL A 15 21.20 -29.76 4.86
N SER A 16 21.38 -30.17 3.60
CA SER A 16 20.34 -30.77 2.75
C SER A 16 19.06 -29.92 2.59
N GLY A 17 19.15 -28.59 2.73
CA GLY A 17 18.00 -27.69 2.58
C GLY A 17 17.15 -27.53 3.84
N SER A 18 17.63 -27.98 5.01
CA SER A 18 16.96 -27.73 6.27
C SER A 18 16.86 -26.22 6.60
N CYS A 19 15.82 -25.85 7.34
CA CYS A 19 15.54 -24.46 7.75
C CYS A 19 15.94 -24.17 9.21
N THR A 20 16.86 -24.97 9.78
CA THR A 20 17.31 -24.81 11.17
C THR A 20 18.03 -23.48 11.40
N VAL A 21 18.74 -22.97 10.38
CA VAL A 21 19.17 -21.58 10.32
C VAL A 21 18.41 -20.90 9.17
N ARG A 22 17.93 -19.68 9.41
CA ARG A 22 17.28 -18.87 8.38
C ARG A 22 17.54 -17.40 8.62
N THR A 23 17.64 -16.65 7.54
CA THR A 23 17.74 -15.19 7.56
C THR A 23 16.44 -14.63 7.02
N CYS A 24 15.82 -13.70 7.74
CA CYS A 24 14.58 -13.07 7.33
C CYS A 24 14.74 -11.56 7.20
N TRP A 25 13.99 -10.95 6.29
CA TRP A 25 13.92 -9.50 6.10
C TRP A 25 12.51 -9.06 5.73
N ARG A 26 12.19 -7.79 5.98
CA ARG A 26 10.93 -7.21 5.53
C ARG A 26 11.06 -6.79 4.07
N THR A 27 10.10 -7.18 3.25
CA THR A 27 10.02 -6.78 1.86
C THR A 27 8.62 -6.29 1.51
N LEU A 28 8.53 -5.53 0.42
CA LEU A 28 7.25 -5.23 -0.19
C LEU A 28 6.70 -6.47 -0.90
N PRO A 29 5.37 -6.68 -0.87
CA PRO A 29 4.71 -7.65 -1.74
C PRO A 29 4.80 -7.18 -3.20
N SER A 30 4.29 -7.99 -4.13
CA SER A 30 4.26 -7.59 -5.53
C SER A 30 3.52 -6.25 -5.70
N PHE A 31 3.98 -5.42 -6.65
CA PHE A 31 3.36 -4.12 -6.90
C PHE A 31 1.87 -4.25 -7.24
N ARG A 32 1.47 -5.34 -7.91
CA ARG A 32 0.07 -5.64 -8.19
C ARG A 32 -0.77 -5.73 -6.93
N GLN A 33 -0.32 -6.44 -5.90
CA GLN A 33 -1.03 -6.53 -4.61
C GLN A 33 -1.17 -5.16 -3.92
N ILE A 34 -0.14 -4.31 -4.03
CA ILE A 34 -0.20 -2.92 -3.52
C ILE A 34 -1.25 -2.12 -4.30
N GLY A 35 -1.23 -2.23 -5.63
CA GLY A 35 -2.18 -1.58 -6.53
C GLY A 35 -3.62 -1.99 -6.24
N ASP A 36 -3.89 -3.29 -6.09
CA ASP A 36 -5.22 -3.82 -5.78
C ASP A 36 -5.74 -3.28 -4.44
N ALA A 37 -4.87 -3.20 -3.42
CA ALA A 37 -5.23 -2.64 -2.12
C ALA A 37 -5.55 -1.13 -2.19
N LEU A 38 -4.81 -0.38 -3.00
CA LEU A 38 -5.08 1.04 -3.25
C LEU A 38 -6.39 1.22 -4.04
N MET A 39 -6.62 0.39 -5.06
CA MET A 39 -7.83 0.44 -5.87
C MET A 39 -9.09 0.15 -5.04
N LYS A 40 -9.01 -0.81 -4.12
CA LYS A 40 -10.09 -1.09 -3.16
C LYS A 40 -10.40 0.12 -2.26
N LYS A 41 -9.38 0.90 -1.88
CA LYS A 41 -9.58 2.16 -1.13
C LYS A 41 -10.18 3.25 -2.00
N TYR A 42 -9.73 3.37 -3.25
CA TYR A 42 -10.27 4.32 -4.20
C TYR A 42 -11.78 4.12 -4.41
N TYR A 43 -12.24 2.89 -4.64
CA TYR A 43 -13.67 2.60 -4.79
C TYR A 43 -14.52 2.87 -3.54
N ARG A 44 -13.89 2.99 -2.37
CA ARG A 44 -14.56 3.31 -1.09
C ARG A 44 -14.30 4.74 -0.63
N ALA A 45 -13.60 5.54 -1.43
CA ALA A 45 -13.27 6.91 -1.08
C ALA A 45 -14.56 7.72 -0.93
N ARG A 46 -14.58 8.59 0.07
CA ARG A 46 -15.71 9.52 0.26
C ARG A 46 -15.59 10.67 -0.73
N PRO A 47 -16.66 11.01 -1.46
CA PRO A 47 -16.65 12.23 -2.27
C PRO A 47 -16.53 13.43 -1.34
N VAL A 48 -15.75 14.42 -1.75
CA VAL A 48 -15.61 15.70 -1.05
C VAL A 48 -15.89 16.81 -2.04
N ILE A 49 -16.50 17.89 -1.56
CA ILE A 49 -16.65 19.11 -2.35
C ILE A 49 -15.33 19.88 -2.32
N ALA A 50 -14.95 20.45 -3.46
CA ALA A 50 -13.87 21.42 -3.48
C ALA A 50 -14.31 22.65 -2.68
N ILE A 51 -13.45 23.14 -1.79
CA ILE A 51 -13.63 24.45 -1.18
C ILE A 51 -13.16 25.48 -2.22
N THR A 52 -13.98 25.73 -3.23
CA THR A 52 -13.78 26.89 -4.10
C THR A 52 -14.35 28.10 -3.38
N PRO A 53 -13.60 29.21 -3.23
CA PRO A 53 -14.20 30.46 -2.78
C PRO A 53 -15.34 30.83 -3.74
N PRO A 54 -16.44 31.42 -3.25
CA PRO A 54 -17.53 31.86 -4.10
C PRO A 54 -17.00 32.82 -5.17
N PRO A 55 -17.51 32.77 -6.42
CA PRO A 55 -17.16 33.78 -7.41
C PRO A 55 -17.49 35.17 -6.86
N PRO A 56 -16.66 36.20 -7.11
CA PRO A 56 -16.97 37.57 -6.70
C PRO A 56 -18.35 37.96 -7.26
N PRO A 57 -19.17 38.72 -6.50
CA PRO A 57 -20.45 39.18 -7.01
C PRO A 57 -20.22 39.97 -8.29
N THR A 58 -20.77 39.49 -9.40
CA THR A 58 -20.90 40.27 -10.62
C THR A 58 -21.78 41.46 -10.30
N ILE A 59 -21.21 42.67 -10.35
CA ILE A 59 -21.98 43.91 -10.39
C ILE A 59 -22.86 43.81 -11.64
N GLN A 60 -24.18 43.80 -11.45
CA GLN A 60 -25.17 43.96 -12.51
C GLN A 60 -25.07 45.37 -13.09
#